data_AF-A0A932XJN9-F1
#
_entry.id   AF-A0A932XJN9-F1
#
_cell.length_a   1.000
_cell.length_b   1.000
_cell.length_c   1.000
_cell.angle_alpha   90.00
_cell.angle_beta   90.00
_cell.angle_gamma   90.00
#
_symmetry.space_group_name_H-M   'P 1'
#
loop_
_entity.id
_entity.type
_entity.pdbx_description
1 polymer ?
#
loop_
_entity_poly.entity_id
_entity_poly.type
_entity_poly.pdbx_seq_one_letter_code
_entity_poly.pdbx_strand_id
1 'polypeptide(L)'
;MARVDRAKQVDPAHADMYAEVGRRLLLAGRAMLERGDARHAPALAIVSIHATIAFADAVCIHAAGKKSTSPDHEAAARLLRSVAGQRLPKPTERTLQRLLGEKNRLEYEGYVATMKEAQELLLRAERFAAWAEEVLLTRRAMR
;
A
#
# COMPACT_ATOMS: atom_id res chain seq x y z
N MET A 1 19.88 -5.38 18.52
CA MET A 1 20.03 -5.56 17.05
C MET A 1 18.69 -5.30 16.41
N ALA A 2 18.57 -4.31 15.53
CA ALA A 2 17.34 -4.10 14.77
C ALA A 2 17.08 -5.37 13.94
N ARG A 3 15.88 -5.94 14.08
CA ARG A 3 15.46 -7.15 13.38
C ARG A 3 15.61 -6.86 11.88
N VAL A 4 16.51 -7.56 11.20
CA VAL A 4 16.75 -7.37 9.77
C VAL A 4 15.41 -7.60 9.06
N ASP A 5 14.87 -6.55 8.45
CA ASP A 5 13.65 -6.64 7.68
C ASP A 5 13.84 -7.68 6.58
N ARG A 6 13.06 -8.76 6.66
CA ARG A 6 13.18 -9.87 5.71
C ARG A 6 12.59 -9.42 4.38
N ALA A 7 13.42 -9.22 3.37
CA ALA A 7 13.01 -9.03 1.99
C ALA A 7 13.45 -10.21 1.13
N LYS A 8 12.62 -10.62 0.17
CA LYS A 8 12.97 -11.62 -0.84
C LYS A 8 13.25 -10.97 -2.18
N GLN A 9 14.11 -11.60 -2.97
CA GLN A 9 14.29 -11.24 -4.37
C GLN A 9 13.04 -11.65 -5.16
N VAL A 10 12.59 -10.76 -6.03
CA VAL A 10 11.49 -10.96 -6.97
C VAL A 10 11.95 -10.44 -8.31
N ASP A 11 11.63 -11.16 -9.38
CA ASP A 11 11.89 -10.68 -10.74
C ASP A 11 11.11 -9.36 -10.96
N PRO A 12 11.80 -8.26 -11.34
CA PRO A 12 11.17 -6.97 -11.64
C PRO A 12 10.00 -7.05 -12.62
N ALA A 13 9.97 -8.04 -13.53
CA ALA A 13 8.86 -8.26 -14.46
C ALA A 13 7.52 -8.54 -13.75
N HIS A 14 7.54 -8.94 -12.46
CA HIS A 14 6.32 -9.13 -11.68
C HIS A 14 5.77 -7.85 -11.04
N ALA A 15 6.47 -6.71 -11.11
CA ALA A 15 6.00 -5.47 -10.49
C ALA A 15 4.57 -5.10 -10.95
N ASP A 16 4.29 -5.26 -12.24
CA ASP A 16 2.97 -4.98 -12.83
C ASP A 16 1.87 -5.86 -12.26
N MET A 17 2.15 -7.11 -11.90
CA MET A 17 1.17 -7.99 -11.28
C MET A 17 0.78 -7.52 -9.88
N TYR A 18 1.73 -6.96 -9.12
CA TYR A 18 1.45 -6.39 -7.81
C TYR A 18 0.66 -5.08 -7.93
N ALA A 19 1.01 -4.23 -8.90
CA ALA A 19 0.23 -3.04 -9.21
C ALA A 19 -1.20 -3.39 -9.64
N GLU A 20 -1.38 -4.43 -10.46
CA GLU A 20 -2.69 -4.93 -10.89
C GLU A 20 -3.55 -5.38 -9.70
N VAL A 21 -2.96 -6.07 -8.71
CA VAL A 21 -3.67 -6.39 -7.45
C VAL A 21 -4.12 -5.12 -6.74
N GLY A 22 -3.24 -4.12 -6.63
CA GLY A 22 -3.57 -2.81 -6.05
C GLY A 22 -4.74 -2.13 -6.78
N ARG A 23 -4.69 -2.10 -8.12
CA ARG A 23 -5.77 -1.52 -8.96
C ARG A 23 -7.10 -2.23 -8.73
N ARG A 24 -7.13 -3.56 -8.67
CA ARG A 24 -8.36 -4.33 -8.41
C ARG A 24 -8.94 -4.08 -7.02
N LEU A 25 -8.09 -3.91 -6.02
CA LEU A 25 -8.52 -3.59 -4.67
C LEU A 25 -9.10 -2.17 -4.58
N LEU A 26 -8.53 -1.18 -5.28
CA LEU A 26 -9.10 0.16 -5.39
C LEU A 26 -10.45 0.14 -6.13
N LEU A 27 -10.56 -0.63 -7.23
CA LEU A 27 -11.81 -0.81 -7.95
C LEU A 27 -12.90 -1.40 -7.03
N ALA A 28 -12.57 -2.43 -6.24
CA ALA A 28 -13.48 -3.00 -5.27
C ALA A 28 -13.88 -1.97 -4.19
N GLY A 29 -12.93 -1.19 -3.67
CA GLY A 29 -13.20 -0.12 -2.71
C GLY A 29 -14.13 0.97 -3.26
N ARG A 30 -13.95 1.37 -4.52
CA ARG A 30 -14.86 2.30 -5.20
C ARG A 30 -16.27 1.74 -5.31
N ALA A 31 -16.42 0.49 -5.73
CA ALA A 31 -17.72 -0.17 -5.80
C ALA A 31 -18.41 -0.26 -4.43
N MET A 32 -17.67 -0.49 -3.34
CA MET A 32 -18.21 -0.47 -1.97
C MET A 32 -18.69 0.94 -1.56
N LEU A 33 -17.92 1.98 -1.89
CA LEU A 33 -18.26 3.36 -1.62
C LEU A 33 -19.51 3.80 -2.39
N GLU A 34 -19.59 3.47 -3.68
CA GLU A 34 -20.73 3.80 -4.55
C GLU A 34 -22.04 3.17 -4.07
N ARG A 35 -21.98 1.97 -3.50
CA ARG A 35 -23.15 1.32 -2.88
C ARG A 35 -23.70 2.10 -1.69
N GLY A 36 -22.88 2.92 -1.02
CA GLY A 36 -23.31 3.79 0.08
C GLY A 36 -23.76 3.05 1.36
N ASP A 37 -23.52 1.74 1.46
CA ASP A 37 -23.91 0.93 2.60
C ASP A 37 -22.79 0.87 3.64
N ALA A 38 -23.04 1.47 4.81
CA ALA A 38 -22.08 1.56 5.92
C ALA A 38 -21.59 0.19 6.43
N ARG A 39 -22.31 -0.90 6.17
CA ARG A 39 -21.86 -2.26 6.54
C ARG A 39 -20.59 -2.68 5.80
N HIS A 40 -20.29 -2.05 4.67
CA HIS A 40 -19.03 -2.28 3.94
C HIS A 40 -17.85 -1.49 4.49
N ALA A 41 -18.04 -0.59 5.46
CA ALA A 41 -16.95 0.28 5.94
C ALA A 41 -15.70 -0.48 6.39
N PRO A 42 -15.78 -1.58 7.18
CA PRO A 42 -14.60 -2.36 7.53
C PRO A 42 -13.91 -2.98 6.31
N ALA A 43 -14.68 -3.54 5.38
CA ALA A 43 -14.15 -4.14 4.16
C ALA A 43 -13.47 -3.09 3.28
N LEU A 44 -14.09 -1.91 3.12
CA LEU A 44 -13.52 -0.78 2.39
C LEU A 44 -12.18 -0.31 3.00
N ALA A 45 -12.12 -0.20 4.33
CA ALA A 45 -10.90 0.16 5.02
C ALA A 45 -9.77 -0.87 4.77
N ILE A 46 -10.10 -2.16 4.89
CA ILE A 46 -9.15 -3.26 4.66
C ILE A 46 -8.64 -3.25 3.21
N VAL A 47 -9.52 -3.22 2.19
CA VAL A 47 -9.06 -3.24 0.79
C VAL A 47 -8.22 -2.00 0.44
N SER A 48 -8.48 -0.85 1.06
CA SER A 48 -7.68 0.37 0.87
C SER A 48 -6.26 0.23 1.40
N ILE A 49 -6.10 -0.40 2.57
CA ILE A 49 -4.79 -0.69 3.15
C ILE A 49 -4.03 -1.71 2.29
N HIS A 50 -4.68 -2.81 1.91
CA HIS A 50 -4.04 -3.85 1.09
C HIS A 50 -3.70 -3.35 -0.32
N ALA A 51 -4.50 -2.46 -0.91
CA ALA A 51 -4.17 -1.79 -2.16
C ALA A 51 -2.85 -1.01 -2.03
N THR A 52 -2.72 -0.23 -0.96
CA THR A 52 -1.53 0.58 -0.69
C THR A 52 -0.29 -0.29 -0.50
N ILE A 53 -0.41 -1.41 0.23
CA ILE A 53 0.68 -2.38 0.39
C ILE A 53 1.09 -2.99 -0.97
N ALA A 54 0.11 -3.38 -1.79
CA ALA A 54 0.37 -3.95 -3.12
C ALA A 54 1.12 -2.97 -4.03
N PHE A 55 0.75 -1.68 -4.02
CA PHE A 55 1.49 -0.64 -4.74
C PHE A 55 2.89 -0.40 -4.16
N ALA A 56 3.05 -0.41 -2.83
CA ALA A 56 4.37 -0.27 -2.21
C ALA A 56 5.31 -1.43 -2.60
N ASP A 57 4.77 -2.66 -2.62
CA ASP A 57 5.49 -3.84 -3.09
C ASP A 57 5.85 -3.72 -4.58
N ALA A 58 4.91 -3.30 -5.43
CA ALA A 58 5.15 -3.10 -6.86
C ALA A 58 6.31 -2.12 -7.09
N VAL A 59 6.32 -1.00 -6.37
CA VAL A 59 7.39 0.01 -6.43
C VAL A 59 8.74 -0.58 -5.99
N CYS A 60 8.78 -1.34 -4.89
CA CYS A 60 10.02 -1.96 -4.42
C CYS A 60 10.56 -3.01 -5.39
N ILE A 61 9.67 -3.80 -6.00
CA ILE A 61 10.02 -4.81 -6.99
C ILE A 61 10.53 -4.15 -8.28
N HIS A 62 9.85 -3.12 -8.77
CA HIS A 62 10.26 -2.37 -9.96
C HIS A 62 11.65 -1.74 -9.81
N ALA A 63 11.90 -1.12 -8.66
CA ALA A 63 13.14 -0.37 -8.45
C ALA A 63 14.34 -1.22 -8.02
N ALA A 64 14.12 -2.26 -7.23
CA ALA A 64 15.20 -3.03 -6.62
C ALA A 64 15.04 -4.56 -6.72
N GLY A 65 13.97 -5.05 -7.34
CA GLY A 65 13.64 -6.48 -7.36
C GLY A 65 13.41 -7.06 -5.95
N LYS A 66 12.98 -6.24 -5.00
CA LYS A 66 12.82 -6.65 -3.59
C LYS A 66 11.38 -6.51 -3.15
N LYS A 67 10.92 -7.47 -2.35
CA LYS A 67 9.61 -7.43 -1.69
C LYS A 67 9.75 -7.77 -0.22
N SER A 68 9.04 -7.05 0.66
CA SER A 68 8.96 -7.44 2.07
C SER A 68 8.30 -8.81 2.22
N THR A 69 8.83 -9.62 3.13
CA THR A 69 8.24 -10.89 3.59
C THR A 69 7.96 -10.86 5.08
N SER A 70 8.16 -9.71 5.71
CA SER A 70 7.94 -9.56 7.14
C SER A 70 6.43 -9.53 7.41
N PRO A 71 5.97 -10.21 8.48
CA PRO A 71 4.63 -9.97 9.01
C PRO A 71 4.52 -8.57 9.64
N ASP A 72 5.65 -7.92 9.93
CA ASP A 72 5.68 -6.51 10.33
C ASP A 72 5.41 -5.63 9.11
N HIS A 73 4.24 -5.03 9.09
CA HIS A 73 3.78 -4.15 8.03
C HIS A 73 4.62 -2.87 7.91
N GLU A 74 5.22 -2.40 9.00
CA GLU A 74 6.15 -1.27 8.94
C GLU A 74 7.41 -1.62 8.14
N ALA A 75 7.76 -2.90 8.01
CA ALA A 75 8.88 -3.33 7.18
C ALA A 75 8.66 -2.97 5.70
N ALA A 76 7.41 -2.95 5.22
CA ALA A 76 7.10 -2.51 3.86
C ALA A 76 7.40 -1.01 3.67
N ALA A 77 7.06 -0.18 4.67
CA ALA A 77 7.38 1.25 4.65
C ALA A 77 8.89 1.51 4.74
N ARG A 78 9.60 0.77 5.61
CA ARG A 78 11.07 0.86 5.72
C ARG A 78 11.76 0.42 4.43
N LEU A 79 11.32 -0.68 3.83
CA LEU A 79 11.83 -1.13 2.53
C LEU A 79 11.58 -0.08 1.44
N LEU A 80 10.35 0.44 1.34
CA LEU A 80 10.02 1.47 0.37
C LEU A 80 10.91 2.71 0.52
N ARG A 81 11.11 3.19 1.75
CA ARG A 81 12.00 4.31 2.03
C ARG A 81 13.45 4.00 1.65
N SER A 82 13.93 2.79 1.93
CA SER A 82 15.29 2.36 1.58
C SER A 82 15.53 2.31 0.06
N VAL A 83 14.49 1.96 -0.71
CA VAL A 83 14.56 1.80 -2.17
C VAL A 83 14.31 3.12 -2.90
N ALA A 84 13.28 3.87 -2.51
CA ALA A 84 12.90 5.11 -3.18
C ALA A 84 13.70 6.33 -2.70
N GLY A 85 14.27 6.28 -1.49
CA GLY A 85 15.13 7.36 -0.96
C GLY A 85 14.46 8.73 -1.01
N GLN A 86 15.13 9.70 -1.64
CA GLN A 86 14.62 11.07 -1.80
C GLN A 86 13.45 11.19 -2.78
N ARG A 87 13.22 10.18 -3.63
CA ARG A 87 12.10 10.14 -4.58
C ARG A 87 10.78 9.77 -3.92
N LEU A 88 10.79 9.28 -2.68
CA LEU A 88 9.59 9.08 -1.88
C LEU A 88 9.17 10.41 -1.25
N PRO A 89 8.06 11.04 -1.69
CA PRO A 89 7.61 12.29 -1.11
C PRO A 89 7.21 12.06 0.35
N LYS A 90 7.61 12.98 1.24
CA LYS A 90 7.22 12.92 2.66
C LYS A 90 5.70 12.75 2.88
N PRO A 91 4.81 13.41 2.10
CA PRO A 91 3.36 13.17 2.23
C PRO A 91 2.95 11.73 1.90
N THR A 92 3.57 11.10 0.90
CA THR A 92 3.32 9.72 0.50
C THR A 92 3.81 8.74 1.56
N GLU A 93 5.02 8.97 2.09
CA GLU A 93 5.57 8.18 3.21
C GLU A 93 4.67 8.22 4.43
N ARG A 94 4.22 9.42 4.84
CA ARG A 94 3.28 9.58 5.97
C ARG A 94 1.93 8.92 5.70
N THR A 95 1.48 8.94 4.45
CA THR A 95 0.23 8.29 4.04
C THR A 95 0.33 6.77 4.25
N LEU A 96 1.42 6.17 3.77
CA LEU A 96 1.70 4.75 3.98
C LEU A 96 1.79 4.40 5.46
N GLN A 97 2.57 5.14 6.25
CA GLN A 97 2.71 4.89 7.70
C GLN A 97 1.36 4.95 8.42
N ARG A 98 0.51 5.92 8.09
CA ARG A 98 -0.82 6.05 8.70
C ARG A 98 -1.73 4.89 8.34
N LEU A 99 -1.75 4.48 7.07
CA LEU A 99 -2.55 3.33 6.62
C LEU A 99 -2.09 2.03 7.30
N LEU A 100 -0.78 1.82 7.45
CA LEU A 100 -0.24 0.64 8.13
C LEU A 100 -0.54 0.66 9.64
N GLY A 101 -0.53 1.84 10.27
CA GLY A 101 -0.88 1.99 11.68
C GLY A 101 -2.33 1.63 11.98
N GLU A 102 -3.27 1.96 11.09
CA GLU A 102 -4.70 1.59 11.26
C GLU A 102 -4.97 0.10 11.05
N LYS A 103 -4.09 -0.62 10.33
CA LYS A 103 -4.30 -2.03 9.98
C LYS A 103 -4.46 -2.92 11.21
N ASN A 104 -3.62 -2.73 12.23
CA ASN A 104 -3.68 -3.56 13.44
C ASN A 104 -5.03 -3.39 14.16
N ARG A 105 -5.44 -2.13 14.32
CA ARG A 105 -6.74 -1.78 14.91
C ARG A 105 -7.91 -2.38 14.13
N LEU A 106 -7.89 -2.24 12.80
CA LEU A 106 -8.99 -2.68 11.93
C LEU A 106 -9.10 -4.21 11.76
N GLU A 107 -7.98 -4.93 11.76
CA GLU A 107 -7.99 -6.37 11.50
C GLU A 107 -7.99 -7.23 12.77
N TYR A 108 -7.41 -6.76 13.88
CA TYR A 108 -7.11 -7.62 15.03
C TYR A 108 -7.74 -7.16 16.35
N GLU A 109 -8.15 -5.90 16.48
CA GLU A 109 -8.66 -5.35 17.75
C GLU A 109 -10.19 -5.36 17.85
N GLY A 110 -10.88 -6.01 16.90
CA GLY A 110 -12.35 -6.07 16.87
C GLY A 110 -13.01 -4.70 16.61
N TYR A 111 -12.26 -3.74 16.09
CA TYR A 111 -12.75 -2.41 15.78
C TYR A 111 -13.52 -2.38 14.46
N VAL A 112 -14.70 -1.75 14.48
CA VAL A 112 -15.54 -1.56 13.28
C VAL A 112 -15.37 -0.12 12.80
N ALA A 113 -14.75 0.05 11.62
CA ALA A 113 -14.58 1.35 10.99
C ALA A 113 -15.92 2.02 10.68
N THR A 114 -15.97 3.34 10.83
CA THR A 114 -17.07 4.14 10.26
C THR A 114 -16.88 4.31 8.75
N MET A 115 -17.98 4.56 8.04
CA MET A 115 -17.92 4.81 6.59
C MET A 115 -17.05 6.02 6.24
N LYS A 116 -17.04 7.04 7.09
CA LYS A 116 -16.19 8.21 6.95
C LYS A 116 -14.70 7.85 7.00
N GLU A 117 -14.29 7.08 8.02
CA GLU A 117 -12.89 6.64 8.14
C GLU A 117 -12.50 5.77 6.94
N ALA A 118 -13.37 4.84 6.54
CA ALA A 118 -13.11 3.98 5.39
C ALA A 118 -12.95 4.79 4.08
N GLN A 119 -13.77 5.81 3.86
CA GLN A 119 -13.64 6.72 2.72
C GLN A 119 -12.33 7.53 2.76
N GLU A 120 -11.93 8.01 3.94
CA GLU A 120 -10.65 8.69 4.11
C GLU A 120 -9.45 7.79 3.80
N LEU A 121 -9.53 6.50 4.17
CA LEU A 121 -8.50 5.50 3.85
C LEU A 121 -8.45 5.22 2.34
N LEU A 122 -9.60 5.10 1.67
CA LEU A 122 -9.66 4.94 0.22
C LEU A 122 -8.99 6.12 -0.50
N LEU A 123 -9.34 7.36 -0.14
CA LEU A 123 -8.76 8.55 -0.76
C LEU A 123 -7.24 8.62 -0.58
N ARG A 124 -6.74 8.18 0.58
CA ARG A 124 -5.31 8.08 0.87
C ARG A 124 -4.64 7.01 0.01
N ALA A 125 -5.25 5.84 -0.12
CA ALA A 125 -4.76 4.74 -0.94
C ALA A 125 -4.68 5.15 -2.42
N GLU A 126 -5.66 5.89 -2.93
CA GLU A 126 -5.67 6.38 -4.31
C GLU A 126 -4.58 7.42 -4.59
N ARG A 127 -4.33 8.33 -3.64
CA ARG A 127 -3.21 9.27 -3.75
C ARG A 127 -1.86 8.56 -3.75
N PHE A 128 -1.72 7.52 -2.94
CA PHE A 128 -0.52 6.68 -2.94
C PHE A 128 -0.36 5.94 -4.27
N ALA A 129 -1.46 5.36 -4.78
CA ALA A 129 -1.46 4.65 -6.05
C ALA A 129 -1.09 5.55 -7.23
N ALA A 130 -1.60 6.78 -7.28
CA ALA A 130 -1.23 7.74 -8.34
C ALA A 130 0.29 7.96 -8.39
N TRP A 131 0.92 8.18 -7.23
CA TRP A 131 2.38 8.29 -7.15
C TRP A 131 3.09 6.99 -7.55
N ALA A 132 2.58 5.83 -7.11
CA ALA A 132 3.18 4.55 -7.44
C ALA A 132 3.15 4.29 -8.95
N GLU A 133 2.04 4.58 -9.62
CA GLU A 133 1.88 4.44 -11.07
C GLU A 133 2.85 5.37 -11.83
N GLU A 134 3.07 6.61 -11.38
CA GLU A 134 4.09 7.50 -11.96
C GLU A 134 5.51 6.90 -11.88
N VAL A 135 5.82 6.26 -10.76
CA VAL A 135 7.10 5.57 -10.56
C VAL A 135 7.23 4.36 -11.49
N LEU A 136 6.17 3.55 -11.63
CA LEU A 136 6.15 2.36 -12.47
C LEU A 136 6.26 2.68 -13.97
N LEU A 137 5.66 3.79 -14.41
CA LEU A 137 5.78 4.28 -15.79
C LEU A 137 7.19 4.80 -16.13
N THR A 138 7.97 5.18 -15.12
CA THR A 138 9.32 5.68 -15.33
C THR A 138 10.28 4.53 -15.65
N ARG A 139 10.65 4.37 -16.93
CA ARG A 139 11.57 3.32 -17.43
C ARG A 139 12.99 3.36 -16.86
N ARG A 140 13.39 4.46 -16.22
CA ARG A 140 14.63 4.47 -15.45
C ARG A 140 14.34 3.81 -14.11
N ALA A 141 14.82 2.56 -13.97
CA ALA A 141 15.01 1.93 -12.66
C ALA A 141 15.54 3.00 -11.69
N MET A 142 15.01 3.02 -10.47
CA MET A 142 15.29 4.08 -9.49
C MET A 142 16.75 4.04 -8.96
N ARG A 143 17.73 4.14 -9.86
CA ARG A 143 19.15 4.33 -9.60
C ARG A 143 19.43 5.78 -9.22
#